data_AF-A0A2N5H4Z2-F1
#
_entry.id   AF-A0A2N5H4Z2-F1
#
_cell.length_a   1.000
_cell.length_b   1.000
_cell.length_c   1.000
_cell.angle_alpha   90.00
_cell.angle_beta   90.00
_cell.angle_gamma   90.00
#
_symmetry.space_group_name_H-M   'P 1'
#
loop_
_entity.id
_entity.type
_entity.pdbx_description
1 polymer ?
#
loop_
_entity_poly.entity_id
_entity_poly.type
_entity_poly.pdbx_seq_one_letter_code
_entity_poly.pdbx_strand_id
1 'polypeptide(L)' 'MNTKEDLLEELCISQYKTLRFLNKVMYETTKHQRSLPREKQNLELLDLAWSSNDIIVDHPREREIVQQLADEYGFDLKEK' A
#
# COMPACT_ATOMS: atom_id res chain seq x y z
N MET A 1 -13.40 -13.86 -23.06
CA MET A 1 -13.82 -12.44 -22.99
C MET A 1 -14.05 -12.19 -21.51
N ASN A 2 -13.26 -11.33 -20.88
CA ASN A 2 -13.36 -11.12 -19.43
C ASN A 2 -14.73 -10.51 -19.09
N THR A 3 -15.33 -10.98 -18.00
CA THR A 3 -16.56 -10.43 -17.46
C THR A 3 -16.30 -9.06 -16.82
N LYS A 4 -17.36 -8.31 -16.48
CA LYS A 4 -17.19 -7.02 -15.80
C LYS A 4 -16.61 -7.23 -14.40
N GLU A 5 -16.97 -8.34 -13.78
CA GLU A 5 -16.52 -8.80 -12.49
C GLU A 5 -15.01 -9.11 -12.52
N ASP A 6 -14.52 -9.84 -13.55
CA ASP A 6 -13.09 -10.13 -13.72
C ASP A 6 -12.25 -8.84 -13.83
N LEU A 7 -12.77 -7.84 -14.57
CA LEU A 7 -12.07 -6.56 -14.74
C LEU A 7 -12.06 -5.71 -13.46
N LEU A 8 -13.13 -5.76 -12.67
CA LEU A 8 -13.18 -5.10 -11.36
C LEU A 8 -12.23 -5.78 -10.37
N GLU A 9 -12.14 -7.10 -10.39
CA GLU A 9 -11.18 -7.87 -9.59
C GLU A 9 -9.74 -7.49 -9.92
N GLU A 10 -9.36 -7.52 -11.20
CA GLU A 10 -8.02 -7.12 -11.66
C GLU A 10 -7.67 -5.69 -11.21
N LEU A 11 -8.63 -4.76 -11.29
CA LEU A 11 -8.45 -3.38 -10.87
C LEU A 11 -8.20 -3.27 -9.36
N CYS A 12 -9.02 -3.94 -8.55
CA CYS A 12 -8.87 -3.97 -7.09
C CYS A 12 -7.51 -4.55 -6.66
N ILE A 13 -7.10 -5.66 -7.28
CA ILE A 13 -5.80 -6.28 -7.02
C ILE A 13 -4.66 -5.32 -7.39
N SER A 14 -4.74 -4.67 -8.54
CA SER A 14 -3.74 -3.70 -9.01
C SER A 14 -3.62 -2.48 -8.08
N GLN A 15 -4.75 -1.93 -7.64
CA GLN A 15 -4.79 -0.83 -6.68
C GLN A 15 -4.19 -1.23 -5.33
N TYR A 16 -4.55 -2.41 -4.81
CA TYR A 16 -3.97 -2.93 -3.56
C TYR A 16 -2.45 -3.13 -3.66
N LYS A 17 -1.96 -3.70 -4.76
CA LYS A 17 -0.52 -3.87 -5.01
C LYS A 17 0.19 -2.51 -5.07
N THR A 18 -0.42 -1.52 -5.72
CA THR A 18 0.12 -0.14 -5.79
C THR A 18 0.21 0.49 -4.41
N LEU A 19 -0.84 0.39 -3.60
CA LEU A 19 -0.85 0.90 -2.23
C LEU A 19 0.22 0.24 -1.36
N ARG A 20 0.38 -1.09 -1.45
CA ARG A 20 1.44 -1.82 -0.74
C ARG A 20 2.84 -1.38 -1.19
N PHE A 21 3.05 -1.18 -2.49
CA PHE A 21 4.32 -0.68 -3.00
C PHE A 21 4.63 0.72 -2.48
N LEU A 22 3.65 1.63 -2.50
CA LEU A 22 3.79 2.99 -1.97
C LEU A 22 4.15 2.97 -0.47
N ASN A 23 3.44 2.17 0.33
CA ASN A 23 3.75 2.02 1.76
C ASN A 23 5.20 1.54 1.98
N LYS A 24 5.65 0.54 1.22
CA LYS A 24 7.03 0.05 1.28
C LYS A 24 8.04 1.15 0.93
N VAL A 25 7.79 1.92 -0.13
CA VAL A 25 8.66 3.03 -0.55
C VAL A 25 8.73 4.11 0.53
N MET A 26 7.60 4.46 1.14
CA MET A 26 7.56 5.46 2.22
C MET A 26 8.28 4.99 3.48
N TYR A 27 8.12 3.72 3.84
CA TYR A 27 8.85 3.11 4.94
C TYR A 27 10.36 3.14 4.71
N GLU A 28 10.85 2.67 3.55
CA GLU A 28 12.29 2.65 3.25
C GLU A 28 12.86 4.07 3.11
N THR A 29 12.10 5.01 2.54
CA THR A 29 12.46 6.44 2.50
C THR A 29 12.65 6.99 3.91
N THR A 30 11.69 6.76 4.80
CA THR A 30 11.73 7.21 6.19
C THR A 30 12.94 6.63 6.92
N LYS A 31 13.15 5.31 6.77
CA LYS A 31 14.27 4.59 7.36
C LYS A 31 15.61 5.12 6.86
N HIS A 32 15.74 5.36 5.56
CA HIS A 32 16.95 5.93 4.97
C HIS A 32 17.22 7.33 5.51
N GLN A 33 16.23 8.24 5.47
CA GLN A 33 16.37 9.60 5.98
C GLN A 33 16.78 9.61 7.46
N ARG A 34 16.17 8.76 8.29
CA ARG A 34 16.52 8.65 9.72
C ARG A 34 17.91 8.06 9.98
N SER A 35 18.48 7.34 9.02
CA SER A 35 19.85 6.82 9.14
C SER A 35 20.92 7.89 8.86
N LEU A 36 20.54 9.01 8.24
CA LEU A 36 21.46 10.12 7.96
C LEU A 36 21.66 10.98 9.21
N PRO A 37 22.81 11.67 9.32
CA PRO A 37 23.00 12.75 10.31
C PRO A 37 21.89 13.79 10.20
N ARG A 38 21.45 14.35 11.34
CA ARG A 38 20.23 15.17 11.45
C ARG A 38 20.22 16.35 10.47
N GLU A 39 21.36 16.99 10.29
CA GLU A 39 21.59 18.11 9.38
C GLU A 39 21.50 17.75 7.89
N LYS A 40 21.54 16.46 7.55
CA LYS A 40 21.37 15.93 6.19
C LYS A 40 20.00 15.31 5.95
N GLN A 41 19.13 15.26 6.97
CA GLN A 41 17.78 14.72 6.83
C GLN A 41 16.91 15.73 6.09
N ASN A 42 16.14 15.24 5.13
CA ASN A 42 15.08 16.02 4.50
C ASN A 42 13.80 15.87 5.35
N LEU A 43 13.54 16.88 6.18
CA LEU A 43 12.39 16.89 7.09
C LEU A 43 11.06 16.96 6.35
N GLU A 44 10.98 17.69 5.23
CA GLU A 44 9.76 17.73 4.40
C GLU A 44 9.43 16.37 3.81
N LEU A 45 10.45 15.62 3.37
CA LEU A 45 10.27 14.26 2.86
C LEU A 45 9.86 13.29 3.97
N LEU A 46 10.39 13.47 5.19
CA LEU A 46 10.01 12.67 6.35
C LEU A 46 8.54 12.92 6.75
N ASP A 47 8.11 14.17 6.79
CA ASP A 47 6.73 14.54 7.10
C ASP A 47 5.77 13.99 6.04
N LEU A 48 6.11 14.12 4.74
CA LEU A 48 5.32 13.56 3.66
C LEU A 48 5.24 12.02 3.73
N ALA A 49 6.36 11.36 4.05
CA ALA A 49 6.42 9.91 4.23
C ALA A 49 5.54 9.42 5.38
N TRP A 50 5.54 10.16 6.49
CA TRP A 50 4.72 9.89 7.66
C TRP A 50 3.23 10.13 7.40
N SER A 51 2.84 11.29 6.88
CA SER A 51 1.43 11.60 6.61
C SER A 51 0.82 10.64 5.58
N SER A 52 1.61 10.18 4.61
CA SER A 52 1.15 9.20 3.62
C SER A 52 1.01 7.80 4.23
N ASN A 53 1.89 7.42 5.15
CA ASN A 53 1.77 6.16 5.87
C ASN A 53 0.51 6.11 6.72
N ASP A 54 0.15 7.20 7.40
CA ASP A 54 -1.08 7.25 8.18
C ASP A 54 -2.30 6.98 7.28
N ILE A 55 -2.39 7.61 6.11
CA ILE A 55 -3.48 7.39 5.15
C ILE A 55 -3.52 5.93 4.66
N ILE A 56 -2.36 5.34 4.33
CA ILE A 56 -2.30 3.98 3.77
C ILE A 56 -2.52 2.90 4.85
N VAL A 57 -2.11 3.16 6.09
CA VAL A 57 -2.26 2.24 7.23
C VAL A 57 -3.67 2.34 7.84
N ASP A 58 -4.31 3.51 7.84
CA ASP A 58 -5.68 3.75 8.34
C ASP A 58 -6.79 3.26 7.39
N HIS A 59 -6.51 2.31 6.51
CA HIS A 59 -7.53 1.60 5.75
C HIS A 59 -7.70 0.12 6.17
N PRO A 60 -7.86 -0.19 7.49
CA PRO A 60 -8.13 -1.55 7.94
C PRO A 60 -9.40 -2.13 7.32
N ARG A 61 -10.41 -1.27 7.08
CA ARG A 61 -11.66 -1.66 6.42
C ARG A 61 -11.47 -2.04 4.95
N GLU A 62 -10.56 -1.37 4.23
CA GLU A 62 -10.25 -1.74 2.85
C GLU A 62 -9.54 -3.09 2.80
N ARG A 63 -8.65 -3.35 3.76
CA ARG A 63 -8.04 -4.68 3.96
C ARG A 63 -9.08 -5.76 4.25
N GLU A 64 -10.05 -5.48 5.11
CA GLU A 64 -11.16 -6.41 5.41
C GLU A 64 -12.02 -6.68 4.17
N ILE A 65 -12.40 -5.64 3.42
CA ILE A 65 -13.18 -5.77 2.19
C ILE A 65 -12.41 -6.62 1.16
N VAL A 66 -11.12 -6.32 0.97
CA VAL A 66 -10.27 -7.05 0.03
C VAL A 66 -10.09 -8.51 0.47
N GLN A 67 -9.98 -8.80 1.77
CA GLN A 67 -9.93 -10.16 2.29
C GLN A 67 -11.27 -10.90 2.13
N GLN A 68 -12.41 -10.23 2.36
CA GLN A 68 -13.74 -10.82 2.15
C GLN A 68 -13.95 -11.18 0.67
N LEU A 69 -13.55 -10.28 -0.24
CA LEU A 69 -13.58 -10.55 -1.67
C LEU A 69 -12.64 -11.72 -2.03
N ALA A 70 -11.45 -11.79 -1.45
CA ALA A 70 -10.52 -12.90 -1.65
C ALA A 70 -11.12 -14.24 -1.20
N ASP A 71 -11.81 -14.25 -0.06
CA ASP A 71 -12.45 -15.45 0.49
C ASP A 71 -13.69 -15.88 -0.34
N GLU A 72 -14.47 -14.92 -0.84
CA GLU A 72 -15.69 -15.19 -1.62
C GLU A 72 -15.40 -15.60 -3.07
N TYR A 73 -14.40 -14.99 -3.70
CA TYR A 73 -14.05 -15.21 -5.11
C TYR A 73 -12.83 -16.12 -5.29
N GLY A 74 -12.12 -16.47 -4.22
CA GLY A 74 -11.07 -17.50 -4.20
C GLY A 74 -9.70 -17.05 -4.73
N PHE A 75 -9.36 -15.77 -4.64
CA PHE A 75 -8.07 -15.24 -5.12
C PHE A 75 -7.03 -15.03 -4.02
N ASP A 76 -5.75 -15.25 -4.32
CA ASP A 76 -4.65 -15.11 -3.34
C ASP A 76 -3.99 -13.72 -3.40
N LEU A 77 -4.06 -12.99 -2.29
CA LEU A 77 -3.41 -11.68 -2.11
C LEU A 77 -1.91 -11.80 -1.80
N LYS A 78 -1.41 -13.03 -1.60
CA LYS A 78 0.01 -13.34 -1.44
C LYS A 78 0.60 -13.63 -2.82
N GLU A 79 1.40 -12.72 -3.35
CA GLU A 79 2.37 -13.11 -4.39
C GLU A 79 3.57 -13.81 -3.73
N LYS A 80 4.07 -14.85 -4.41
CA LYS A 80 5.33 -15.56 -4.13
C LYS A 80 6.53 -14.63 -4.06
#